data_AF-A0A097HTI7-F1
#
_entry.id   AF-A0A097HTI7-F1
#
_cell.length_a   1.000
_cell.length_b   1.000
_cell.length_c   1.000
_cell.angle_alpha   90.00
_cell.angle_beta   90.00
_cell.angle_gamma   90.00
#
_symmetry.space_group_name_H-M   'P 1'
#
loop_
_entity.id
_entity.type
_entity.pdbx_description
1 polymer ?
#
loop_
_entity_poly.entity_id
_entity_poly.type
_entity_poly.pdbx_seq_one_letter_code
_entity_poly.pdbx_strand_id
1 'polypeptide(L)'
;SFIDLPTPSNISYWWNFGSLLGICLITQIATGLFLAMHYTPDTSTAFSSVAHIMRDVNYGWMIRYLHANGASMFFICLFMHVGRGLYYGSFLFLKTWNVGIILLLTSMATAFMGYVLPWGQMSFWGATVITNLLSAIPYIGSDLVQWIWGGFSVDKATLTRFFTFHFIMPFIIAALA
;
A
#
# COMPACT_ATOMS: atom_id res chain seq x y z
N SER A 1 0.74 -18.90 23.10
CA SER A 1 -0.06 -19.01 21.87
C SER A 1 0.78 -19.21 20.62
N PHE A 2 1.94 -18.56 20.44
CA PHE A 2 2.80 -18.77 19.26
C PHE A 2 3.73 -19.99 19.33
N ILE A 3 4.11 -20.42 20.54
CA ILE A 3 5.03 -21.57 20.75
C ILE A 3 4.26 -22.89 20.67
N ASP A 4 3.13 -22.97 21.37
CA ASP A 4 2.34 -24.21 21.49
C ASP A 4 1.11 -24.25 20.56
N LEU A 5 1.17 -23.56 19.41
CA LEU A 5 0.07 -23.59 18.43
C LEU A 5 0.06 -24.96 17.74
N PRO A 6 -1.03 -25.76 17.83
CA PRO A 6 -1.12 -27.00 17.08
C PRO A 6 -1.19 -26.69 15.58
N THR A 7 -0.24 -27.24 14.81
CA THR A 7 -0.17 -27.07 13.35
C THR A 7 -0.25 -28.43 12.66
N PRO A 8 -0.89 -28.53 11.48
CA PRO A 8 -0.86 -29.76 10.70
C PRO A 8 0.59 -30.08 10.30
N SER A 9 1.00 -31.33 10.45
CA SER A 9 2.38 -31.78 10.20
C SER A 9 2.80 -31.75 8.73
N ASN A 10 1.84 -31.61 7.81
CA ASN A 10 2.03 -31.70 6.37
C ASN A 10 1.79 -30.39 5.62
N ILE A 11 1.79 -29.23 6.31
CA ILE A 11 1.76 -27.94 5.60
C ILE A 11 3.02 -27.78 4.75
N SER A 12 2.85 -27.36 3.50
CA SER A 12 3.97 -27.12 2.58
C SER A 12 4.50 -25.69 2.70
N TYR A 13 5.58 -25.37 1.97
CA TYR A 13 6.16 -24.03 1.93
C TYR A 13 5.18 -22.93 1.49
N TRP A 14 4.08 -23.28 0.82
CA TRP A 14 3.01 -22.34 0.47
C TRP A 14 2.36 -21.68 1.70
N TRP A 15 2.46 -22.30 2.88
CA TRP A 15 1.96 -21.70 4.12
C TRP A 15 2.85 -20.59 4.69
N ASN A 16 4.08 -20.45 4.21
CA ASN A 16 5.01 -19.42 4.67
C ASN A 16 4.62 -18.01 4.19
N PHE A 17 3.82 -17.89 3.12
CA PHE A 17 3.44 -16.58 2.60
C PHE A 17 2.62 -15.74 3.60
N GLY A 18 1.98 -16.35 4.60
CA GLY A 18 1.34 -15.59 5.69
C GLY A 18 2.35 -14.82 6.55
N SER A 19 3.42 -15.49 7.01
CA SER A 19 4.45 -14.84 7.82
C SER A 19 5.30 -13.87 7.00
N LEU A 20 5.59 -14.20 5.73
CA LEU A 20 6.29 -13.28 4.83
C LEU A 20 5.51 -11.99 4.60
N LEU A 21 4.18 -12.03 4.53
CA LEU A 21 3.35 -10.82 4.47
C LEU A 21 3.48 -9.97 5.75
N GLY A 22 3.52 -10.60 6.92
CA GLY A 22 3.78 -9.91 8.19
C GLY A 22 5.15 -9.21 8.19
N ILE A 23 6.19 -9.88 7.71
CA ILE A 23 7.54 -9.30 7.57
C ILE A 23 7.54 -8.13 6.57
N CYS A 24 6.84 -8.29 5.43
CA CYS A 24 6.68 -7.22 4.44
C CYS A 24 6.00 -6.00 5.08
N LEU A 25 4.93 -6.19 5.84
CA LEU A 25 4.21 -5.11 6.51
C LEU A 25 5.08 -4.36 7.51
N ILE A 26 5.80 -5.07 8.39
CA ILE A 26 6.72 -4.47 9.35
C ILE A 26 7.81 -3.68 8.63
N THR A 27 8.38 -4.25 7.56
CA THR A 27 9.42 -3.59 6.75
C THR A 27 8.89 -2.33 6.08
N GLN A 28 7.68 -2.36 5.51
CA GLN A 28 7.06 -1.19 4.88
C GLN A 28 6.74 -0.08 5.89
N ILE A 29 6.23 -0.43 7.08
CA ILE A 29 5.96 0.54 8.15
C ILE A 29 7.27 1.18 8.61
N ALA A 30 8.29 0.37 8.91
CA ALA A 30 9.59 0.88 9.38
C ALA A 30 10.24 1.80 8.33
N THR A 31 10.42 1.31 7.09
CA THR A 31 11.03 2.13 6.03
C THR A 31 10.18 3.35 5.69
N GLY A 32 8.84 3.23 5.67
CA GLY A 32 7.92 4.32 5.40
C GLY A 32 8.00 5.44 6.45
N LEU A 33 8.11 5.08 7.74
CA LEU A 33 8.31 6.03 8.83
C LEU A 33 9.61 6.83 8.66
N PHE A 34 10.73 6.16 8.37
CA PHE A 34 12.00 6.85 8.13
C PHE A 34 11.96 7.75 6.89
N LEU A 35 11.28 7.33 5.82
CA LEU A 35 11.08 8.19 4.64
C LEU A 35 10.22 9.41 4.97
N ALA A 36 9.15 9.22 5.76
CA ALA A 36 8.24 10.29 6.14
C ALA A 36 8.92 11.40 6.97
N MET A 37 9.97 11.07 7.75
CA MET A 37 10.76 12.07 8.50
C MET A 37 11.49 13.09 7.59
N HIS A 38 11.65 12.78 6.30
CA HIS A 38 12.38 13.60 5.33
C HIS A 38 11.54 14.05 4.13
N TYR A 39 10.30 13.57 4.02
CA TYR A 39 9.41 13.85 2.88
C TYR A 39 8.53 15.08 3.12
N THR A 40 8.25 15.86 2.06
CA THR A 40 7.36 17.01 2.12
C THR A 40 6.16 16.85 1.16
N PRO A 41 4.91 16.76 1.65
CA PRO A 41 3.72 16.56 0.83
C PRO A 41 3.18 17.87 0.21
N ASP A 42 4.04 18.61 -0.49
CA ASP A 42 3.70 19.81 -1.26
C ASP A 42 4.15 19.65 -2.72
N THR A 43 3.31 20.03 -3.69
CA THR A 43 3.56 19.78 -5.12
C THR A 43 4.83 20.43 -5.65
N SER A 44 5.28 21.53 -5.03
CA SER A 44 6.54 22.20 -5.38
C SER A 44 7.78 21.49 -4.85
N THR A 45 7.65 20.67 -3.79
CA THR A 45 8.80 20.06 -3.09
C THR A 45 8.74 18.54 -2.94
N ALA A 46 7.65 17.88 -3.32
CA ALA A 46 7.50 16.43 -3.14
C ALA A 46 8.53 15.63 -3.93
N PHE A 47 8.74 15.96 -5.21
CA PHE A 47 9.75 15.30 -6.03
C PHE A 47 11.18 15.59 -5.53
N SER A 48 11.46 16.86 -5.17
CA SER A 48 12.79 17.26 -4.70
C SER A 48 13.11 16.72 -3.29
N SER A 49 12.13 16.55 -2.40
CA SER A 49 12.34 15.91 -1.09
C SER A 49 12.65 14.42 -1.23
N VAL A 50 12.00 13.71 -2.17
CA VAL A 50 12.41 12.34 -2.52
C VAL A 50 13.82 12.32 -3.12
N ALA A 51 14.17 13.27 -3.99
CA ALA A 51 15.54 13.36 -4.52
C ALA A 51 16.59 13.65 -3.43
N HIS A 52 16.25 14.49 -2.44
CA HIS A 52 17.07 14.76 -1.26
C HIS A 52 17.26 13.49 -0.41
N ILE A 53 16.19 12.72 -0.16
CA ILE A 53 16.29 11.40 0.51
C ILE A 53 17.29 10.51 -0.23
N MET A 54 17.24 10.47 -1.55
CA MET A 54 18.10 9.61 -2.36
C MET A 54 19.57 10.05 -2.35
N ARG A 55 19.87 11.34 -2.21
CA ARG A 55 21.21 11.90 -2.46
C ARG A 55 21.93 12.34 -1.20
N ASP A 56 21.20 12.89 -0.23
CA ASP A 56 21.78 13.67 0.87
C ASP A 56 21.51 13.04 2.24
N VAL A 57 20.47 12.20 2.37
CA VAL A 57 20.19 11.47 3.61
C VAL A 57 21.07 10.22 3.68
N ASN A 58 21.78 10.05 4.81
CA ASN A 58 22.61 8.86 5.07
C ASN A 58 21.78 7.57 4.91
N TYR A 59 22.21 6.69 4.00
CA TYR A 59 21.48 5.47 3.62
C TYR A 59 20.05 5.68 3.09
N GLY A 60 19.64 6.92 2.79
CA GLY A 60 18.29 7.22 2.33
C GLY A 60 17.94 6.54 1.01
N TRP A 61 18.90 6.42 0.08
CA TRP A 61 18.74 5.64 -1.15
C TRP A 61 18.37 4.18 -0.88
N MET A 62 19.02 3.56 0.10
CA MET A 62 18.81 2.16 0.47
C MET A 62 17.41 1.99 1.06
N ILE A 63 17.02 2.86 2.01
CA ILE A 63 15.69 2.85 2.63
C ILE A 63 14.61 3.07 1.56
N ARG A 64 14.82 4.01 0.64
CA ARG A 64 13.84 4.32 -0.41
C ARG A 64 13.66 3.17 -1.39
N TYR A 65 14.73 2.51 -1.81
CA TYR A 65 14.62 1.34 -2.68
C TYR A 65 14.10 0.11 -1.96
N LEU A 66 14.42 -0.07 -0.66
CA LEU A 66 13.83 -1.12 0.15
C LEU A 66 12.31 -0.93 0.26
N HIS A 67 11.83 0.28 0.48
CA HIS A 67 10.40 0.58 0.52
C HIS A 67 9.71 0.40 -0.84
N ALA A 68 10.37 0.79 -1.94
CA ALA A 68 9.82 0.62 -3.30
C ALA A 68 9.72 -0.85 -3.69
N ASN A 69 10.82 -1.60 -3.60
CA ASN A 69 10.85 -3.01 -3.99
C ASN A 69 10.12 -3.89 -2.97
N GLY A 70 10.09 -3.48 -1.69
CA GLY A 70 9.31 -4.11 -0.64
C GLY A 70 7.81 -4.08 -0.94
N ALA A 71 7.29 -3.02 -1.55
CA ALA A 71 5.91 -3.00 -2.03
C ALA A 71 5.67 -4.07 -3.11
N SER A 72 6.57 -4.24 -4.09
CA SER A 72 6.46 -5.30 -5.09
C SER A 72 6.53 -6.70 -4.46
N MET A 73 7.45 -6.91 -3.51
CA MET A 73 7.55 -8.17 -2.77
C MET A 73 6.27 -8.46 -1.97
N PHE A 74 5.65 -7.43 -1.38
CA PHE A 74 4.37 -7.55 -0.70
C PHE A 74 3.30 -8.11 -1.64
N PHE A 75 3.18 -7.58 -2.87
CA PHE A 75 2.20 -8.07 -3.84
C PHE A 75 2.51 -9.47 -4.37
N ILE A 76 3.78 -9.81 -4.57
CA ILE A 76 4.17 -11.19 -4.89
C ILE A 76 3.70 -12.14 -3.79
N CYS A 77 3.98 -11.81 -2.53
CA CYS A 77 3.52 -12.60 -1.38
C CYS A 77 1.98 -12.67 -1.30
N LEU A 78 1.27 -11.56 -1.55
CA LEU A 78 -0.20 -11.51 -1.53
C LEU A 78 -0.78 -12.45 -2.58
N PHE A 79 -0.34 -12.36 -3.83
CA PHE A 79 -0.87 -13.19 -4.91
C PHE A 79 -0.57 -14.67 -4.69
N MET A 80 0.62 -15.01 -4.20
CA MET A 80 0.96 -16.40 -3.83
C MET A 80 0.11 -16.90 -2.66
N HIS A 81 -0.14 -16.05 -1.66
CA HIS A 81 -0.98 -16.37 -0.50
C HIS A 81 -2.44 -16.63 -0.91
N VAL A 82 -3.00 -15.79 -1.78
CA VAL A 82 -4.34 -15.94 -2.36
C VAL A 82 -4.40 -17.20 -3.24
N GLY A 83 -3.42 -17.39 -4.12
CA GLY A 83 -3.33 -18.56 -5.01
C GLY A 83 -3.29 -19.88 -4.24
N ARG A 84 -2.50 -19.95 -3.16
CA ARG A 84 -2.54 -21.07 -2.22
C ARG A 84 -3.94 -21.28 -1.65
N GLY A 85 -4.60 -20.21 -1.21
CA GLY A 85 -5.93 -20.29 -0.61
C GLY A 85 -7.00 -20.81 -1.58
N LEU A 86 -6.89 -20.45 -2.86
CA LEU A 86 -7.74 -21.00 -3.92
C LEU A 86 -7.44 -22.48 -4.18
N TYR A 87 -6.17 -22.84 -4.36
CA TYR A 87 -5.77 -24.20 -4.71
C TYR A 87 -6.13 -25.23 -3.64
N TYR A 88 -5.93 -24.90 -2.36
CA TYR A 88 -6.20 -25.81 -1.23
C TYR A 88 -7.57 -25.60 -0.58
N GLY A 89 -8.48 -24.83 -1.19
CA GLY A 89 -9.83 -24.63 -0.63
C GLY A 89 -9.87 -23.86 0.69
N SER A 90 -8.83 -23.08 1.02
CA SER A 90 -8.81 -22.31 2.28
C SER A 90 -9.86 -21.18 2.30
N PHE A 91 -10.42 -20.81 1.15
CA PHE A 91 -11.56 -19.88 1.07
C PHE A 91 -12.82 -20.40 1.78
N LEU A 92 -12.91 -21.70 2.08
CA LEU A 92 -13.99 -22.27 2.88
C LEU A 92 -14.00 -21.75 4.33
N PHE A 93 -12.87 -21.22 4.82
CA PHE A 93 -12.81 -20.46 6.08
C PHE A 93 -13.34 -19.04 5.87
N LEU A 94 -14.66 -18.91 5.65
CA LEU A 94 -15.32 -17.69 5.17
C LEU A 94 -14.94 -16.41 5.94
N LYS A 95 -14.85 -16.46 7.28
CA LYS A 95 -14.46 -15.31 8.08
C LYS A 95 -13.03 -14.84 7.76
N THR A 96 -12.08 -15.78 7.79
CA THR A 96 -10.67 -15.51 7.46
C THR A 96 -10.50 -15.07 6.01
N TRP A 97 -11.22 -15.70 5.09
CA TRP A 97 -11.18 -15.36 3.67
C TRP A 97 -11.70 -13.94 3.40
N ASN A 98 -12.83 -13.57 4.00
CA ASN A 98 -13.39 -12.23 3.82
C ASN A 98 -12.50 -11.14 4.43
N VAL A 99 -11.88 -11.39 5.59
CA VAL A 99 -10.85 -10.48 6.12
C VAL A 99 -9.65 -10.39 5.16
N GLY A 100 -9.23 -11.51 4.56
CA GLY A 100 -8.20 -11.54 3.53
C GLY A 100 -8.52 -10.69 2.30
N ILE A 101 -9.78 -10.66 1.86
CA ILE A 101 -10.24 -9.78 0.76
C ILE A 101 -10.12 -8.31 1.17
N ILE A 102 -10.55 -7.96 2.39
CA ILE A 102 -10.44 -6.59 2.90
C ILE A 102 -8.96 -6.19 2.96
N LEU A 103 -8.08 -7.04 3.51
CA LEU A 103 -6.64 -6.82 3.55
C LEU A 103 -6.05 -6.58 2.15
N LEU A 104 -6.43 -7.39 1.16
CA LEU A 104 -6.00 -7.21 -0.24
C LEU A 104 -6.40 -5.82 -0.78
N LEU A 105 -7.66 -5.43 -0.64
CA LEU A 105 -8.16 -4.14 -1.13
C LEU A 105 -7.51 -2.96 -0.39
N THR A 106 -7.33 -3.06 0.93
CA THR A 106 -6.65 -2.04 1.73
C THR A 106 -5.18 -1.92 1.33
N SER A 107 -4.47 -3.03 1.07
CA SER A 107 -3.10 -3.02 0.56
C SER A 107 -3.00 -2.40 -0.85
N MET A 108 -3.95 -2.69 -1.74
CA MET A 108 -4.03 -2.06 -3.08
C MET A 108 -4.19 -0.54 -2.98
N ALA A 109 -5.14 -0.07 -2.17
CA ALA A 109 -5.34 1.36 -1.94
C ALA A 109 -4.09 2.02 -1.35
N THR A 110 -3.47 1.38 -0.35
CA THR A 110 -2.25 1.87 0.30
C THR A 110 -1.11 2.03 -0.70
N ALA A 111 -0.84 1.02 -1.51
CA ALA A 111 0.24 1.04 -2.49
C ALA A 111 -0.01 2.04 -3.62
N PHE A 112 -1.26 2.15 -4.10
CA PHE A 112 -1.65 3.16 -5.07
C PHE A 112 -1.33 4.58 -4.56
N MET A 113 -1.80 4.93 -3.35
CA MET A 113 -1.54 6.25 -2.78
C MET A 113 -0.03 6.49 -2.55
N GLY A 114 0.71 5.47 -2.13
CA GLY A 114 2.18 5.53 -1.98
C GLY A 114 2.91 5.83 -3.29
N TYR A 115 2.42 5.28 -4.40
CA TYR A 115 2.97 5.54 -5.74
C TYR A 115 2.75 6.98 -6.23
N VAL A 116 1.75 7.68 -5.67
CA VAL A 116 1.49 9.09 -6.01
C VAL A 116 2.49 10.04 -5.35
N LEU A 117 3.01 9.68 -4.17
CA LEU A 117 3.82 10.57 -3.32
C LEU A 117 5.11 11.13 -3.95
N PRO A 118 5.87 10.37 -4.78
CA PRO A 118 7.04 10.93 -5.45
C PRO A 118 6.72 12.06 -6.44
N TRP A 119 5.45 12.24 -6.82
CA TRP A 119 4.98 13.31 -7.70
C TRP A 119 5.70 13.38 -9.06
N GLY A 120 6.06 12.21 -9.62
CA GLY A 120 6.56 12.10 -10.99
C GLY A 120 5.43 12.06 -12.03
N GLN A 121 5.79 12.00 -13.32
CA GLN A 121 4.80 11.94 -14.42
C GLN A 121 3.83 10.76 -14.26
N MET A 122 4.34 9.55 -14.02
CA MET A 122 3.49 8.37 -13.83
C MET A 122 2.65 8.45 -12.54
N SER A 123 3.17 9.08 -11.49
CA SER A 123 2.42 9.33 -10.25
C SER A 123 1.20 10.21 -10.51
N PHE A 124 1.40 11.33 -11.22
CA PHE A 124 0.34 12.30 -11.52
C PHE A 124 -0.72 11.74 -12.47
N TRP A 125 -0.28 11.16 -13.60
CA TRP A 125 -1.21 10.61 -14.59
C TRP A 125 -1.91 9.36 -14.08
N GLY A 126 -1.21 8.51 -13.31
CA GLY A 126 -1.81 7.37 -12.64
C GLY A 126 -2.90 7.79 -11.65
N ALA A 127 -2.63 8.80 -10.82
CA ALA A 127 -3.62 9.35 -9.91
C ALA A 127 -4.85 9.88 -10.67
N THR A 128 -4.63 10.68 -11.71
CA THR A 128 -5.69 11.27 -12.54
C THR A 128 -6.58 10.19 -13.16
N VAL A 129 -5.99 9.20 -13.85
CA VAL A 129 -6.77 8.17 -14.55
C VAL A 129 -7.51 7.25 -13.58
N ILE A 130 -6.83 6.75 -12.53
CA ILE A 130 -7.42 5.75 -11.62
C ILE A 130 -8.57 6.37 -10.80
N THR A 131 -8.37 7.55 -10.23
CA THR A 131 -9.44 8.20 -9.45
C THR A 131 -10.62 8.60 -10.32
N ASN A 132 -10.37 9.01 -11.57
CA ASN A 132 -11.44 9.39 -12.50
C ASN A 132 -12.31 8.21 -12.96
N LEU A 133 -11.94 6.95 -12.70
CA LEU A 133 -12.83 5.80 -12.90
C LEU A 133 -14.15 5.93 -12.12
N LEU A 134 -14.13 6.65 -10.98
CA LEU A 134 -15.32 6.91 -10.18
C LEU A 134 -16.33 7.84 -10.88
N SER A 135 -15.90 8.62 -11.89
CA SER A 135 -16.81 9.46 -12.68
C SER A 135 -17.85 8.65 -13.46
N ALA A 136 -17.60 7.36 -13.67
CA ALA A 136 -18.54 6.45 -14.34
C ALA A 136 -19.76 6.08 -13.46
N ILE A 137 -19.75 6.41 -12.16
CA ILE A 137 -20.89 6.19 -11.27
C ILE A 137 -22.01 7.18 -11.64
N PRO A 138 -23.23 6.71 -12.00
CA PRO A 138 -24.32 7.59 -12.38
C PRO A 138 -24.69 8.59 -11.28
N TYR A 139 -25.06 9.80 -11.69
CA TYR A 139 -25.53 10.91 -10.84
C TYR A 139 -24.48 11.54 -9.91
N ILE A 140 -23.68 10.75 -9.21
CA ILE A 140 -22.76 11.22 -8.15
C ILE A 140 -21.27 11.12 -8.50
N GLY A 141 -20.93 10.52 -9.65
CA GLY A 141 -19.55 10.20 -10.01
C GLY A 141 -18.62 11.41 -10.11
N SER A 142 -19.07 12.48 -10.78
CA SER A 142 -18.28 13.72 -10.91
C SER A 142 -17.98 14.35 -9.55
N ASP A 143 -18.98 14.38 -8.68
CA ASP A 143 -18.89 14.99 -7.35
C ASP A 143 -17.96 14.18 -6.45
N LEU A 144 -18.01 12.84 -6.53
CA LEU A 144 -17.09 11.95 -5.83
C LEU A 144 -15.63 12.18 -6.25
N VAL A 145 -15.36 12.32 -7.55
CA VAL A 145 -14.00 12.55 -8.06
C VAL A 145 -13.47 13.90 -7.56
N GLN A 146 -14.24 14.98 -7.71
CA GLN A 146 -13.84 16.30 -7.24
C GLN A 146 -13.69 16.35 -5.72
N TRP A 147 -14.52 15.61 -4.98
CA TRP A 147 -14.39 15.47 -3.53
C TRP A 147 -13.09 14.76 -3.15
N ILE A 148 -12.72 13.67 -3.83
CA ILE A 148 -11.45 12.95 -3.63
C ILE A 148 -10.24 13.82 -4.00
N TRP A 149 -10.33 14.64 -5.04
CA TRP A 149 -9.24 15.57 -5.38
C TRP A 149 -9.19 16.78 -4.43
N GLY A 150 -10.35 17.23 -3.93
CA GLY A 150 -10.45 18.51 -3.24
C GLY A 150 -10.28 19.70 -4.17
N GLY A 151 -10.69 19.54 -5.42
CA GLY A 151 -10.52 20.51 -6.49
C GLY A 151 -10.96 19.95 -7.83
N PHE A 152 -10.70 20.70 -8.90
CA PHE A 152 -11.11 20.33 -10.27
C PHE A 152 -10.15 19.34 -10.96
N SER A 153 -8.98 19.13 -10.38
CA SER A 153 -7.96 18.19 -10.86
C SER A 153 -7.12 17.66 -9.71
N VAL A 154 -6.32 16.63 -9.97
CA VAL A 154 -5.26 16.19 -9.06
C VAL A 154 -4.26 17.33 -8.84
N ASP A 155 -4.08 17.78 -7.60
CA ASP A 155 -3.18 18.90 -7.24
C ASP A 155 -2.74 18.79 -5.76
N LYS A 156 -2.27 19.88 -5.15
CA LYS A 156 -1.78 19.98 -3.77
C LYS A 156 -2.71 19.36 -2.74
N ALA A 157 -4.01 19.67 -2.81
CA ALA A 157 -4.98 19.10 -1.88
C ALA A 157 -5.04 17.55 -1.95
N THR A 158 -4.91 16.99 -3.16
CA THR A 158 -4.86 15.53 -3.40
C THR A 158 -3.58 14.91 -2.86
N LEU A 159 -2.43 15.55 -3.10
CA LEU A 159 -1.15 15.03 -2.63
C LEU A 159 -1.08 14.97 -1.11
N THR A 160 -1.45 16.06 -0.44
CA THR A 160 -1.40 16.14 1.03
C THR A 160 -2.31 15.10 1.69
N ARG A 161 -3.53 14.90 1.19
CA ARG A 161 -4.43 13.87 1.75
C ARG A 161 -3.95 12.45 1.43
N PHE A 162 -3.39 12.20 0.24
CA PHE A 162 -2.88 10.88 -0.11
C PHE A 162 -1.69 10.51 0.75
N PHE A 163 -0.83 11.46 1.12
CA PHE A 163 0.20 11.23 2.13
C PHE A 163 -0.41 10.79 3.46
N THR A 164 -1.40 11.52 3.98
CA THR A 164 -2.08 11.19 5.24
C THR A 164 -2.73 9.81 5.20
N PHE A 165 -3.47 9.48 4.13
CA PHE A 165 -4.10 8.17 3.97
C PHE A 165 -3.07 7.05 3.81
N HIS A 166 -2.03 7.27 3.00
CA HIS A 166 -0.93 6.31 2.86
C HIS A 166 -0.21 6.05 4.18
N PHE A 167 -0.09 7.06 5.04
CA PHE A 167 0.54 6.92 6.36
C PHE A 167 -0.31 6.09 7.33
N ILE A 168 -1.62 6.33 7.41
CA ILE A 168 -2.48 5.65 8.40
C ILE A 168 -2.88 4.22 7.99
N MET A 169 -3.08 3.97 6.69
CA MET A 169 -3.60 2.68 6.21
C MET A 169 -2.75 1.45 6.57
N PRO A 170 -1.40 1.48 6.56
CA PRO A 170 -0.59 0.37 7.05
C PRO A 170 -0.89 -0.06 8.49
N PHE A 171 -1.26 0.88 9.37
CA PHE A 171 -1.65 0.56 10.75
C PHE A 171 -3.04 -0.05 10.83
N ILE A 172 -3.96 0.35 9.93
CA ILE A 172 -5.25 -0.32 9.77
C ILE A 172 -5.05 -1.75 9.27
N ILE A 173 -4.15 -1.98 8.31
CA ILE A 173 -3.77 -3.32 7.84
C ILE A 173 -3.24 -4.14 9.02
N ALA A 174 -2.36 -3.58 9.86
CA ALA A 174 -1.82 -4.28 11.02
C ALA A 174 -2.90 -4.64 12.07
N ALA A 175 -3.93 -3.82 12.23
CA ALA A 175 -5.04 -4.11 13.15
C ALA A 175 -6.00 -5.18 12.63
N LEU A 176 -6.12 -5.32 11.30
CA LEU A 176 -6.95 -6.33 10.64
C LEU A 176 -6.25 -7.71 10.54
N ALA A 177 -4.92 -7.74 10.62
CA ALA A 177 -4.07 -8.91 10.38
C ALA A 177 -3.86 -9.80 11.62
#